data_AF-A0A061EHQ0-F1
#
_entry.id   AF-A0A061EHQ0-F1
#
_cell.length_a   1.000
_cell.length_b   1.000
_cell.length_c   1.000
_cell.angle_alpha   90.00
_cell.angle_beta   90.00
_cell.angle_gamma   90.00
#
_symmetry.space_group_name_H-M   'P 1'
#
loop_
_entity.id
_entity.type
_entity.pdbx_description
1 polymer ?
#
loop_
_entity_poly.entity_id
_entity_poly.type
_entity_poly.pdbx_seq_one_letter_code
_entity_poly.pdbx_strand_id
1 'polypeptide(L)'
;MWNCCSLISVPKDIGELRSLIYLEISFCPKLTSIPEEILGNLTSLKELRIGFFSEELEEFPGLSSIHLLCASLECLYLFGWKKLKSLPPQLQHLVALKSFVICFFDGMESLPEWLGNFSSLQKLRIEKCNSLMHLPSMEAMQCLSKLQGLEINRCPILAERCIKESRPEWRKIAHMPYIQINWQHIKQ
;
A
#
# COMPACT_ATOMS: atom_id res chain seq x y z
N MET A 1 5.88 -7.52 15.27
CA MET A 1 5.49 -6.48 16.25
C MET A 1 4.15 -5.93 15.82
N TRP A 2 3.08 -6.34 16.51
CA TRP A 2 1.71 -5.96 16.18
C TRP A 2 1.04 -5.42 17.44
N ASN A 3 0.37 -4.28 17.31
CA ASN A 3 -0.38 -3.66 18.41
C ASN A 3 0.47 -3.32 19.65
N CYS A 4 1.71 -2.88 19.45
CA CYS A 4 2.62 -2.54 20.55
C CYS A 4 2.40 -1.09 21.01
N CYS A 5 1.50 -0.87 21.98
CA CYS A 5 1.09 0.48 22.44
C CYS A 5 2.18 1.31 23.13
N SER A 6 3.30 0.69 23.52
CA SER A 6 4.43 1.36 24.20
C SER A 6 5.72 1.41 23.38
N LEU A 7 5.73 0.85 22.16
CA LEU A 7 6.92 0.80 21.32
C LEU A 7 7.17 2.20 20.71
N ILE A 8 8.33 2.79 21.01
CA ILE A 8 8.73 4.12 20.51
C ILE A 8 9.70 4.00 19.33
N SER A 9 10.60 3.01 19.38
CA SER A 9 11.55 2.71 18.31
C SER A 9 11.68 1.22 18.06
N VAL A 10 12.02 0.86 16.82
CA VAL A 10 12.29 -0.52 16.42
C VAL A 10 13.75 -0.89 16.72
N PRO A 11 14.05 -2.07 17.31
CA PRO A 11 15.41 -2.54 17.50
C PRO A 11 16.16 -2.72 16.18
N LYS A 12 17.39 -2.23 16.09
CA LYS A 12 18.24 -2.31 14.88
C LYS A 12 18.61 -3.75 14.49
N ASP A 13 18.68 -4.64 15.47
CA ASP A 13 19.13 -6.03 15.29
C ASP A 13 18.17 -6.85 14.40
N ILE A 14 16.95 -6.36 14.15
CA ILE A 14 16.06 -6.95 13.13
C ILE A 14 16.73 -6.99 11.76
N GLY A 15 17.58 -6.01 11.43
CA GLY A 15 18.33 -5.99 10.18
C GLY A 15 19.30 -7.17 10.01
N GLU A 16 19.64 -7.88 11.08
CA GLU A 16 20.52 -9.07 11.01
C GLU A 16 19.78 -10.32 10.53
N LEU A 17 18.44 -10.30 10.51
CA LEU A 17 17.59 -11.42 10.14
C LEU A 17 17.48 -11.59 8.61
N ARG A 18 18.61 -11.85 7.94
CA ARG A 18 18.68 -11.91 6.46
C ARG A 18 17.80 -12.98 5.81
N SER A 19 17.42 -14.01 6.57
CA SER A 19 16.52 -15.09 6.13
C SER A 19 15.04 -14.82 6.46
N LEU A 20 14.71 -13.64 6.98
CA LEU A 20 13.34 -13.29 7.34
C LEU A 20 12.48 -13.19 6.09
N ILE A 21 11.38 -13.93 6.06
CA ILE A 21 10.43 -14.00 4.92
C ILE A 21 9.24 -13.07 5.16
N TYR A 22 8.85 -12.89 6.41
CA TYR A 22 7.69 -12.11 6.83
C TYR A 22 8.07 -11.14 7.95
N LEU A 23 7.68 -9.88 7.79
CA LEU A 23 7.88 -8.84 8.81
C LEU A 23 6.59 -8.05 8.98
N GLU A 24 6.15 -7.93 10.23
CA GLU A 24 5.06 -7.03 10.62
C GLU A 24 5.53 -6.05 11.69
N ILE A 25 5.35 -4.76 11.41
CA ILE A 25 5.56 -3.63 12.31
C ILE A 25 4.32 -2.75 12.19
N SER A 26 3.25 -3.14 12.86
CA SER A 26 1.93 -2.54 12.63
C SER A 26 1.17 -2.20 13.91
N PHE A 27 0.34 -1.16 13.81
CA PHE A 27 -0.52 -0.68 14.91
C PHE A 27 0.28 -0.32 16.18
N CYS A 28 1.38 0.40 16.03
CA CYS A 28 2.23 0.87 17.13
C CYS A 28 2.07 2.40 17.27
N PRO A 29 1.03 2.91 17.96
CA PRO A 29 0.65 4.33 17.91
C PRO A 29 1.64 5.28 18.59
N LYS A 30 2.62 4.78 19.34
CA LYS A 30 3.71 5.59 19.92
C LYS A 30 5.02 5.50 19.13
N LEU A 31 5.06 4.70 18.07
CA LEU A 31 6.26 4.51 17.28
C LEU A 31 6.55 5.76 16.47
N THR A 32 7.71 6.35 16.68
CA THR A 32 8.17 7.57 15.98
C THR A 32 9.42 7.33 15.13
N SER A 33 10.14 6.23 15.34
CA SER A 33 11.34 5.93 14.57
C SER A 33 11.51 4.45 14.24
N ILE A 34 12.03 4.21 13.05
CA ILE A 34 12.52 2.91 12.58
C ILE A 34 13.93 3.19 12.04
N PRO A 35 14.96 2.44 12.46
CA PRO A 35 16.32 2.64 11.96
C PRO A 35 16.34 2.67 10.43
N GLU A 36 17.06 3.64 9.87
CA GLU A 36 17.29 3.70 8.43
C GLU A 36 17.99 2.42 7.97
N GLU A 37 17.81 2.05 6.71
CA GLU A 37 18.46 0.88 6.10
C GLU A 37 18.05 -0.50 6.61
N ILE A 38 17.27 -0.60 7.70
CA ILE A 38 16.88 -1.88 8.31
C ILE A 38 16.18 -2.83 7.31
N LEU A 39 15.29 -2.28 6.47
CA LEU A 39 14.57 -3.06 5.47
C LEU A 39 15.50 -3.54 4.36
N GLY A 40 16.51 -2.75 4.00
CA GLY A 40 17.48 -3.09 2.96
C GLY A 40 18.28 -4.37 3.24
N ASN A 41 18.48 -4.71 4.51
CA ASN A 41 19.19 -5.92 4.91
C ASN A 41 18.34 -7.20 4.80
N LEU A 42 17.01 -7.06 4.73
CA LEU A 42 16.05 -8.18 4.73
C LEU A 42 15.84 -8.73 3.31
N THR A 43 16.92 -9.08 2.64
CA THR A 43 16.91 -9.45 1.21
C THR A 43 16.00 -10.63 0.87
N SER A 44 15.68 -11.52 1.83
CA SER A 44 14.75 -12.64 1.64
C SER A 44 13.27 -12.30 1.91
N LEU A 45 12.96 -11.05 2.27
CA LEU A 45 11.62 -10.65 2.71
C LEU A 45 10.63 -10.68 1.56
N LYS A 46 9.56 -11.46 1.74
CA LYS A 46 8.47 -11.62 0.76
C LYS A 46 7.21 -10.88 1.15
N GLU A 47 6.95 -10.74 2.44
CA GLU A 47 5.78 -10.02 2.95
C GLU A 47 6.17 -9.00 4.01
N LEU A 48 5.72 -7.76 3.81
CA LEU A 48 5.88 -6.65 4.73
C LEU A 48 4.53 -6.06 5.10
N ARG A 49 4.29 -5.88 6.39
CA ARG A 49 3.16 -5.14 6.93
C ARG A 49 3.67 -4.01 7.80
N ILE A 50 3.35 -2.76 7.48
CA ILE A 50 3.95 -1.61 8.15
C ILE A 50 2.97 -0.44 8.33
N GLY A 51 3.07 0.25 9.49
CA GLY A 51 2.09 1.22 9.99
C GLY A 51 0.92 0.52 10.68
N PHE A 52 -0.06 1.11 11.35
CA PHE A 52 -0.33 2.47 11.73
C PHE A 52 0.61 2.91 12.87
N PHE A 53 1.26 4.07 12.73
CA PHE A 53 2.25 4.58 13.70
C PHE A 53 1.75 5.83 14.42
N SER A 54 2.65 6.58 15.06
CA SER A 54 2.32 7.86 15.67
C SER A 54 1.72 8.83 14.65
N GLU A 55 0.56 9.40 15.00
CA GLU A 55 -0.08 10.46 14.21
C GLU A 55 0.70 11.78 14.22
N GLU A 56 1.78 11.88 15.01
CA GLU A 56 2.71 13.02 14.94
C GLU A 56 3.62 12.99 13.71
N LEU A 57 3.78 11.83 13.08
CA LEU A 57 4.61 11.69 11.89
C LEU A 57 3.93 12.28 10.65
N GLU A 58 4.74 12.89 9.78
CA GLU A 58 4.29 13.40 8.49
C GLU A 58 4.56 12.41 7.34
N GLU A 59 5.41 11.40 7.59
CA GLU A 59 5.80 10.37 6.64
C GLU A 59 6.14 9.04 7.34
N PHE A 60 6.31 7.96 6.56
CA PHE A 60 6.72 6.66 7.10
C PHE A 60 8.21 6.65 7.48
N PRO A 61 8.55 6.32 8.74
CA PRO A 61 9.94 6.10 9.11
C PRO A 61 10.45 4.76 8.53
N GLY A 62 11.75 4.67 8.26
CA GLY A 62 12.42 3.41 7.92
C GLY A 62 12.19 2.87 6.51
N LEU A 63 11.52 3.61 5.61
CA LEU A 63 11.29 3.18 4.22
C LEU A 63 12.40 3.58 3.23
N SER A 64 13.44 4.30 3.67
CA SER A 64 14.51 4.81 2.79
C SER A 64 15.16 3.70 1.94
N SER A 65 15.32 2.51 2.50
CA SER A 65 15.98 1.35 1.88
C SER A 65 15.03 0.31 1.28
N ILE A 66 13.71 0.56 1.28
CA ILE A 66 12.74 -0.44 0.81
C ILE A 66 12.95 -0.83 -0.67
N HIS A 67 13.54 0.07 -1.46
CA HIS A 67 13.88 -0.17 -2.86
C HIS A 67 14.85 -1.35 -3.06
N LEU A 68 15.64 -1.72 -2.05
CA LEU A 68 16.53 -2.89 -2.09
C LEU A 68 15.77 -4.22 -2.04
N LEU A 69 14.47 -4.18 -1.69
CA LEU A 69 13.57 -5.33 -1.70
C LEU A 69 12.83 -5.51 -3.03
N CYS A 70 13.22 -4.76 -4.07
CA CYS A 70 12.55 -4.73 -5.37
C CYS A 70 12.42 -6.11 -6.07
N ALA A 71 13.32 -7.05 -5.75
CA ALA A 71 13.35 -8.39 -6.33
C ALA A 71 12.69 -9.46 -5.45
N SER A 72 12.49 -9.20 -4.15
CA SER A 72 12.03 -10.21 -3.18
C SER A 72 10.65 -9.94 -2.61
N LEU A 73 10.24 -8.67 -2.47
CA LEU A 73 8.98 -8.33 -1.84
C LEU A 73 7.79 -8.58 -2.78
N GLU A 74 6.93 -9.52 -2.40
CA GLU A 74 5.77 -9.97 -3.18
C GLU A 74 4.45 -9.43 -2.62
N CYS A 75 4.37 -9.20 -1.30
CA CYS A 75 3.18 -8.76 -0.60
C CYS A 75 3.48 -7.56 0.31
N LEU A 76 2.71 -6.49 0.16
CA LEU A 76 2.87 -5.28 0.97
C LEU A 76 1.51 -4.83 1.53
N TYR A 77 1.48 -4.58 2.84
CA TYR A 77 0.38 -3.93 3.53
C TYR A 77 0.91 -2.61 4.11
N LEU A 78 0.28 -1.51 3.72
CA LEU A 78 0.50 -0.19 4.30
C LEU A 78 -0.74 0.25 5.06
N PHE A 79 -0.54 0.56 6.32
CA PHE A 79 -1.57 1.17 7.17
C PHE A 79 -1.15 2.62 7.43
N GLY A 80 -1.79 3.55 6.74
CA GLY A 80 -1.56 4.97 6.88
C GLY A 80 -2.22 5.56 8.14
N TRP A 81 -2.19 6.88 8.23
CA TRP A 81 -2.86 7.67 9.26
C TRP A 81 -3.28 9.01 8.66
N LYS A 82 -4.06 9.79 9.42
CA LYS A 82 -4.78 10.97 8.92
C LYS A 82 -3.90 12.04 8.27
N LYS A 83 -2.66 12.23 8.72
CA LYS A 83 -1.75 13.27 8.20
C LYS A 83 -1.14 12.94 6.83
N LEU A 84 -1.14 11.66 6.42
CA LEU A 84 -0.49 11.24 5.19
C LEU A 84 -1.30 11.65 3.96
N LYS A 85 -0.67 12.46 3.10
CA LYS A 85 -1.28 12.99 1.87
C LYS A 85 -1.02 12.13 0.63
N SER A 86 -0.08 11.20 0.71
CA SER A 86 0.28 10.31 -0.40
C SER A 86 0.95 9.04 0.11
N LEU A 87 1.09 8.04 -0.76
CA LEU A 87 1.93 6.87 -0.50
C LEU A 87 3.42 7.24 -0.61
N PRO A 88 4.32 6.59 0.14
CA PRO A 88 5.75 6.83 0.06
C PRO A 88 6.31 6.61 -1.36
N PRO A 89 6.99 7.60 -1.98
CA PRO A 89 7.48 7.49 -3.35
C PRO A 89 8.56 6.42 -3.53
N GLN A 90 9.26 6.04 -2.47
CA GLN A 90 10.29 4.98 -2.48
C GLN A 90 9.72 3.62 -2.92
N LEU A 91 8.40 3.42 -2.80
CA LEU A 91 7.72 2.19 -3.20
C LEU A 91 7.71 1.98 -4.70
N GLN A 92 7.91 3.03 -5.53
CA GLN A 92 7.85 2.96 -6.99
C GLN A 92 8.79 1.92 -7.63
N HIS A 93 9.78 1.44 -6.88
CA HIS A 93 10.79 0.48 -7.33
C HIS A 93 10.41 -0.99 -7.06
N LEU A 94 9.31 -1.27 -6.37
CA LEU A 94 8.89 -2.62 -5.96
C LEU A 94 8.23 -3.41 -7.10
N VAL A 95 8.97 -3.64 -8.19
CA VAL A 95 8.47 -4.23 -9.44
C VAL A 95 8.06 -5.71 -9.33
N ALA A 96 8.55 -6.43 -8.30
CA ALA A 96 8.17 -7.82 -8.03
C ALA A 96 6.85 -7.96 -7.23
N LEU A 97 6.27 -6.84 -6.78
CA LEU A 97 5.09 -6.86 -5.91
C LEU A 97 3.87 -7.45 -6.63
N LYS A 98 3.25 -8.46 -6.02
CA LYS A 98 2.07 -9.18 -6.54
C LYS A 98 0.78 -8.76 -5.85
N SER A 99 0.84 -8.45 -4.56
CA SER A 99 -0.31 -8.02 -3.77
C SER A 99 0.02 -6.75 -3.01
N PHE A 100 -0.78 -5.70 -3.21
CA PHE A 100 -0.65 -4.44 -2.50
C PHE A 100 -1.95 -4.08 -1.79
N VAL A 101 -1.86 -3.85 -0.48
CA VAL A 101 -2.98 -3.46 0.37
C VAL A 101 -2.70 -2.11 1.00
N ILE A 102 -3.63 -1.18 0.80
CA ILE A 102 -3.57 0.20 1.29
C ILE A 102 -4.74 0.40 2.25
N CYS A 103 -4.45 0.77 3.50
CA CYS A 103 -5.45 0.98 4.52
C CYS A 103 -5.26 2.31 5.24
N PHE A 104 -6.36 2.99 5.64
CA PHE A 104 -6.33 4.14 6.56
C PHE A 104 -5.60 5.40 6.05
N PHE A 105 -5.55 5.63 4.74
CA PHE A 105 -4.98 6.85 4.14
C PHE A 105 -6.05 7.95 4.01
N ASP A 106 -6.52 8.45 5.14
CA ASP A 106 -7.61 9.45 5.18
C ASP A 106 -7.18 10.87 4.79
N GLY A 107 -5.88 11.15 4.66
CA GLY A 107 -5.36 12.43 4.15
C GLY A 107 -5.08 12.44 2.64
N MET A 108 -5.24 11.30 1.96
CA MET A 108 -4.86 11.13 0.55
C MET A 108 -6.08 11.21 -0.37
N GLU A 109 -6.01 12.09 -1.36
CA GLU A 109 -7.11 12.32 -2.33
C GLU A 109 -6.95 11.53 -3.63
N SER A 110 -5.73 11.17 -3.99
CA SER A 110 -5.41 10.41 -5.20
C SER A 110 -4.33 9.38 -4.94
N LEU A 111 -4.43 8.24 -5.62
CA LEU A 111 -3.31 7.31 -5.73
C LEU A 111 -2.25 7.87 -6.69
N PRO A 112 -0.96 7.62 -6.42
CA PRO A 112 0.13 8.16 -7.22
C PRO A 112 0.27 7.46 -8.59
N GLU A 113 0.73 8.20 -9.59
CA GLU A 113 0.95 7.71 -10.96
C GLU A 113 1.97 6.58 -11.06
N TRP A 114 2.99 6.59 -10.20
CA TRP A 114 4.00 5.54 -10.15
C TRP A 114 3.44 4.17 -9.78
N LEU A 115 2.18 4.06 -9.34
CA LEU A 115 1.51 2.77 -9.15
C LEU A 115 1.57 1.92 -10.44
N GLY A 116 1.53 2.57 -11.61
CA GLY A 116 1.69 1.90 -12.91
C GLY A 116 3.03 1.18 -13.10
N ASN A 117 4.04 1.44 -12.26
CA ASN A 117 5.33 0.74 -12.30
C ASN A 117 5.24 -0.71 -11.81
N PHE A 118 4.18 -1.10 -11.10
CA PHE A 118 4.01 -2.45 -10.55
C PHE A 118 3.58 -3.47 -11.61
N SER A 119 4.49 -3.76 -12.54
CA SER A 119 4.30 -4.70 -13.65
C SER A 119 3.97 -6.15 -13.23
N SER A 120 4.24 -6.52 -11.98
CA SER A 120 3.90 -7.83 -11.42
C SER A 120 2.62 -7.86 -10.59
N LEU A 121 1.95 -6.71 -10.39
CA LEU A 121 0.81 -6.60 -9.49
C LEU A 121 -0.37 -7.40 -10.02
N GLN A 122 -0.90 -8.28 -9.19
CA GLN A 122 -2.04 -9.15 -9.47
C GLN A 122 -3.26 -8.76 -8.65
N LYS A 123 -3.04 -8.19 -7.46
CA LYS A 123 -4.10 -7.77 -6.55
C LYS A 123 -3.81 -6.41 -5.95
N LEU A 124 -4.77 -5.51 -6.05
CA LEU A 124 -4.78 -4.21 -5.38
C LEU A 124 -6.01 -4.15 -4.47
N ARG A 125 -5.79 -3.92 -3.17
CA ARG A 125 -6.86 -3.69 -2.21
C ARG A 125 -6.70 -2.32 -1.57
N ILE A 126 -7.78 -1.55 -1.56
CA ILE A 126 -7.87 -0.26 -0.91
C ILE A 126 -8.99 -0.32 0.11
N GLU A 127 -8.69 -0.05 1.37
CA GLU A 127 -9.66 -0.17 2.45
C GLU A 127 -9.63 1.03 3.40
N LYS A 128 -10.80 1.56 3.76
CA LYS A 128 -10.93 2.64 4.75
C LYS A 128 -10.05 3.87 4.43
N CYS A 129 -10.11 4.34 3.19
CA CYS A 129 -9.51 5.61 2.78
C CYS A 129 -10.65 6.58 2.44
N ASN A 130 -11.04 7.39 3.43
CA ASN A 130 -12.29 8.17 3.36
C ASN A 130 -12.22 9.37 2.41
N SER A 131 -11.05 9.96 2.24
CA SER A 131 -10.83 11.13 1.37
C SER A 131 -10.35 10.75 -0.03
N LEU A 132 -10.12 9.47 -0.31
CA LEU A 132 -9.61 9.03 -1.60
C LEU A 132 -10.69 9.19 -2.67
N MET A 133 -10.39 9.98 -3.69
CA MET A 133 -11.32 10.33 -4.77
C MET A 133 -10.89 9.73 -6.11
N HIS A 134 -9.58 9.54 -6.32
CA HIS A 134 -9.02 9.23 -7.63
C HIS A 134 -8.09 8.01 -7.59
N LEU A 135 -8.32 7.11 -8.54
CA LEU A 135 -7.27 6.19 -9.01
C LEU A 135 -6.24 6.99 -9.83
N PRO A 136 -5.06 6.40 -10.13
CA PRO A 136 -4.10 6.99 -11.05
C PRO A 136 -4.69 7.27 -12.44
N SER A 137 -3.93 7.89 -13.32
CA SER A 137 -4.30 8.10 -14.72
C SER A 137 -4.69 6.81 -15.44
N MET A 138 -5.37 6.95 -16.58
CA MET A 138 -5.70 5.79 -17.43
C MET A 138 -4.42 5.08 -17.88
N GLU A 139 -3.40 5.86 -18.23
CA GLU A 139 -2.09 5.39 -18.69
C GLU A 139 -1.41 4.54 -17.62
N ALA A 140 -1.38 5.02 -16.37
CA ALA A 140 -0.82 4.25 -15.25
C ALA A 140 -1.62 2.98 -14.97
N MET A 141 -2.95 3.03 -15.05
CA MET A 141 -3.79 1.86 -14.83
C MET A 141 -3.64 0.80 -15.93
N GLN A 142 -3.41 1.21 -17.19
CA GLN A 142 -3.15 0.29 -18.30
C GLN A 142 -1.78 -0.41 -18.19
N CYS A 143 -0.80 0.21 -17.53
CA CYS A 143 0.50 -0.42 -17.25
C CYS A 143 0.39 -1.61 -16.27
N LEU A 144 -0.68 -1.68 -15.47
CA LEU A 144 -0.97 -2.77 -14.53
C LEU A 144 -1.52 -4.02 -15.25
N SER A 145 -0.82 -4.47 -16.30
CA SER A 145 -1.25 -5.51 -17.24
C SER A 145 -1.52 -6.88 -16.62
N LYS A 146 -0.97 -7.18 -15.44
CA LYS A 146 -1.20 -8.44 -14.70
C LYS A 146 -2.27 -8.33 -13.61
N LEU A 147 -2.86 -7.15 -13.42
CA LEU A 147 -3.77 -6.90 -12.32
C LEU A 147 -5.10 -7.61 -12.58
N GLN A 148 -5.36 -8.63 -11.76
CA GLN A 148 -6.55 -9.48 -11.90
C GLN A 148 -7.65 -9.06 -10.94
N GLY A 149 -7.30 -8.54 -9.75
CA GLY A 149 -8.26 -8.17 -8.73
C GLY A 149 -8.08 -6.75 -8.21
N LEU A 150 -9.15 -5.95 -8.29
CA LEU A 150 -9.29 -4.70 -7.57
C LEU A 150 -10.38 -4.81 -6.51
N GLU A 151 -10.03 -4.51 -5.26
CA GLU A 151 -10.98 -4.45 -4.16
C GLU A 151 -10.97 -3.05 -3.53
N ILE A 152 -12.12 -2.38 -3.49
CA ILE A 152 -12.30 -1.08 -2.86
C ILE A 152 -13.37 -1.22 -1.78
N ASN A 153 -12.99 -1.16 -0.50
CA ASN A 153 -13.93 -1.38 0.60
C ASN A 153 -13.89 -0.23 1.61
N ARG A 154 -15.06 0.27 2.02
CA ARG A 154 -15.15 1.38 2.98
C ARG A 154 -14.37 2.63 2.53
N CYS A 155 -14.35 2.90 1.23
CA CYS A 155 -13.80 4.13 0.64
C CYS A 155 -14.98 4.87 -0.03
N PRO A 156 -15.81 5.61 0.72
CA PRO A 156 -17.12 6.08 0.25
C PRO A 156 -17.04 6.87 -1.06
N ILE A 157 -16.14 7.86 -1.16
CA ILE A 157 -16.02 8.72 -2.34
C ILE A 157 -15.49 7.93 -3.54
N LEU A 158 -14.40 7.17 -3.37
CA LEU A 158 -13.86 6.35 -4.46
C LEU A 158 -14.85 5.28 -4.94
N ALA A 159 -15.54 4.62 -4.01
CA ALA A 159 -16.53 3.59 -4.32
C ALA A 159 -17.67 4.14 -5.18
N GLU A 160 -18.23 5.30 -4.82
CA GLU A 160 -19.26 5.99 -5.61
C GLU A 160 -18.76 6.36 -7.01
N ARG A 161 -17.47 6.69 -7.16
CA ARG A 161 -16.88 7.05 -8.45
C ARG A 161 -16.54 5.83 -9.32
N CYS A 162 -16.42 4.65 -8.71
CA CYS A 162 -16.07 3.39 -9.37
C CYS A 162 -17.28 2.50 -9.69
N ILE A 163 -18.51 3.01 -9.65
CA ILE A 163 -19.69 2.28 -10.15
C ILE A 163 -19.89 2.53 -11.66
N LYS A 164 -20.54 1.60 -12.37
CA LYS A 164 -20.75 1.64 -13.84
C LYS A 164 -21.32 2.95 -14.38
N GLU A 165 -22.19 3.61 -13.61
CA GLU A 165 -22.89 4.83 -14.00
C GLU A 165 -22.00 6.08 -13.89
N SER A 166 -20.91 6.00 -13.10
CA SER A 166 -19.91 7.06 -12.96
C SER A 166 -18.85 6.96 -14.07
N ARG A 167 -18.56 8.06 -14.77
CA ARG A 167 -17.74 8.00 -16.00
C ARG A 167 -16.21 8.06 -15.83
N PRO A 168 -15.59 8.85 -14.93
CA PRO A 168 -14.13 9.01 -14.99
C PRO A 168 -13.36 7.82 -14.41
N GLU A 169 -13.70 7.35 -13.20
CA GLU A 169 -12.91 6.30 -12.54
C GLU A 169 -13.28 4.90 -13.04
N TRP A 170 -14.56 4.63 -13.30
CA TRP A 170 -15.00 3.32 -13.84
C TRP A 170 -14.25 2.93 -15.11
N ARG A 171 -14.06 3.86 -16.06
CA ARG A 171 -13.36 3.58 -17.32
C ARG A 171 -11.94 3.06 -17.10
N LYS A 172 -11.26 3.50 -16.04
CA LYS A 172 -9.90 3.08 -15.71
C LYS A 172 -9.82 1.63 -15.25
N ILE A 173 -10.92 1.07 -14.75
CA ILE A 173 -10.97 -0.27 -14.16
C ILE A 173 -11.90 -1.23 -14.89
N ALA A 174 -12.73 -0.76 -15.82
CA ALA A 174 -13.75 -1.54 -16.50
C ALA A 174 -13.21 -2.77 -17.27
N HIS A 175 -11.91 -2.76 -17.62
CA HIS A 175 -11.23 -3.86 -18.31
C HIS A 175 -10.76 -4.98 -17.36
N MET A 176 -10.83 -4.78 -16.04
CA MET A 176 -10.22 -5.67 -15.05
C MET A 176 -11.13 -6.85 -14.68
N PRO A 177 -10.63 -8.10 -14.73
CA PRO A 177 -11.48 -9.30 -14.68
C PRO A 177 -12.25 -9.47 -13.36
N TYR A 178 -11.73 -8.97 -12.25
CA TYR A 178 -12.41 -9.00 -10.95
C TYR A 178 -12.39 -7.62 -10.29
N ILE A 179 -13.58 -7.10 -10.02
CA ILE A 179 -13.78 -5.83 -9.30
C ILE A 179 -14.76 -6.07 -8.16
N GLN A 180 -14.36 -5.73 -6.95
CA GLN A 180 -15.21 -5.76 -5.77
C GLN A 180 -15.26 -4.37 -5.14
N ILE A 181 -16.47 -3.88 -4.90
CA ILE A 181 -16.69 -2.60 -4.21
C ILE A 181 -17.61 -2.86 -3.02
N ASN A 182 -17.18 -2.44 -1.82
CA ASN A 182 -17.92 -2.61 -0.57
C ASN A 182 -18.44 -4.05 -0.37
N TRP A 183 -17.54 -5.03 -0.56
CA TRP A 183 -17.83 -6.47 -0.45
C TRP A 183 -18.86 -7.00 -1.46
N GLN A 184 -19.18 -6.22 -2.49
CA GLN A 184 -20.04 -6.64 -3.60
C GLN A 184 -19.22 -6.79 -4.87
N HIS A 185 -19.33 -7.95 -5.51
CA HIS A 185 -18.72 -8.18 -6.81
C HIS A 185 -19.46 -7.42 -7.91
N ILE A 186 -18.75 -6.59 -8.67
CA ILE A 186 -19.31 -5.83 -9.79
C ILE A 186 -19.22 -6.72 -11.03
N LYS A 187 -20.35 -7.29 -11.44
CA LYS A 187 -20.45 -8.04 -12.70
C LYS A 187 -20.16 -7.09 -13.85
N GLN A 188 -19.25 -7.45 -14.75
CA GLN A 188 -18.97 -6.70 -15.98
C GLN A 188 -20.15 -6.72 -16.94
#